data_AF-A0AAV1E7U8-F1
#
_entry.id   AF-A0AAV1E7U8-F1
#
_cell.length_a   1.000
_cell.length_b   1.000
_cell.length_c   1.000
_cell.angle_alpha   90.00
_cell.angle_beta   90.00
_cell.angle_gamma   90.00
#
_symmetry.space_group_name_H-M   'P 1'
#
loop_
_entity.id
_entity.type
_entity.pdbx_description
1 polymer ?
#
loop_
_entity_poly.entity_id
_entity_poly.type
_entity_poly.pdbx_seq_one_letter_code
_entity_poly.pdbx_strand_id
1 'polypeptide(L)'
;MQFIYVLPGWEGSTHDGRVLRDSIGRPDGLRVTRGCYYLVDSGYCNAEGFLSPFRGQRYHLNEFQGHRPRTAQEYFNMKHSKARNVIERCFGLLKGRRKILASPSFFPIETQVCILLASCLLHN
;
A
#
# COMPACT_ATOMS: atom_id res chain seq x y z
N MET A 1 12.48 -3.38 4.75
CA MET A 1 11.00 -3.38 4.79
C MET A 1 10.57 -4.82 4.59
N GLN A 2 9.66 -5.31 5.41
CA GLN A 2 9.16 -6.69 5.36
C GLN A 2 7.68 -6.69 5.00
N PHE A 3 7.25 -7.68 4.24
CA PHE A 3 5.85 -7.96 4.00
C PHE A 3 5.33 -8.83 5.15
N ILE A 4 4.53 -8.21 6.03
CA ILE A 4 3.99 -8.85 7.25
C ILE A 4 2.59 -9.43 7.05
N TYR A 5 1.86 -8.96 6.05
CA TYR A 5 0.53 -9.41 5.68
C TYR A 5 0.32 -9.19 4.19
N VAL A 6 -0.18 -10.20 3.48
CA VAL A 6 -0.44 -10.14 2.03
C VAL A 6 -1.76 -10.84 1.76
N LEU A 7 -2.71 -10.12 1.16
CA LEU A 7 -4.02 -10.65 0.78
C LEU A 7 -4.18 -10.63 -0.75
N PRO A 8 -3.79 -11.71 -1.45
CA PRO A 8 -3.96 -11.84 -2.89
C PRO A 8 -5.35 -12.38 -3.28
N GLY A 9 -5.65 -12.41 -4.58
CA GLY A 9 -6.82 -13.12 -5.13
C GLY A 9 -8.05 -12.26 -5.36
N TRP A 10 -7.97 -10.95 -5.12
CA TRP A 10 -9.04 -10.01 -5.48
C TRP A 10 -8.98 -9.63 -6.96
N GLU A 11 -10.14 -9.45 -7.58
CA GLU A 11 -10.25 -8.91 -8.94
C GLU A 11 -9.69 -7.48 -8.99
N GLY A 12 -9.00 -7.13 -10.08
CA GLY A 12 -8.35 -5.83 -10.24
C GLY A 12 -9.30 -4.62 -10.25
N SER A 13 -10.60 -4.84 -10.47
CA SER A 13 -11.66 -3.83 -10.40
C SER A 13 -12.28 -3.67 -9.00
N THR A 14 -11.86 -4.47 -8.03
CA THR A 14 -12.42 -4.44 -6.67
C THR A 14 -12.09 -3.12 -5.99
N HIS A 15 -13.10 -2.53 -5.34
CA HIS A 15 -12.90 -1.32 -4.54
C HIS A 15 -11.98 -1.57 -3.33
N ASP A 16 -10.96 -0.73 -3.17
CA ASP A 16 -9.98 -0.75 -2.06
C ASP A 16 -10.62 -0.98 -0.68
N GLY A 17 -11.68 -0.22 -0.37
CA GLY A 17 -12.41 -0.35 0.89
C GLY A 17 -13.02 -1.74 1.14
N ARG A 18 -13.37 -2.50 0.10
CA ARG A 18 -13.85 -3.89 0.23
C ARG A 18 -12.71 -4.83 0.58
N VAL A 19 -11.57 -4.69 -0.09
CA VAL A 19 -10.35 -5.46 0.19
C VAL A 19 -9.88 -5.20 1.62
N LEU A 20 -9.88 -3.95 2.07
CA LEU A 20 -9.50 -3.61 3.46
C LEU A 20 -10.45 -4.24 4.48
N ARG A 21 -11.77 -4.14 4.25
CA ARG A 21 -12.77 -4.71 5.16
C ARG A 21 -12.61 -6.22 5.30
N ASP A 22 -12.41 -6.92 4.18
CA ASP A 22 -12.14 -8.35 4.19
C ASP A 22 -10.84 -8.65 4.94
N SER A 23 -9.78 -7.87 4.67
CA SER A 23 -8.48 -8.08 5.32
C SER A 23 -8.53 -7.98 6.83
N ILE A 24 -9.38 -7.12 7.40
CA ILE A 24 -9.51 -6.93 8.85
C ILE A 24 -10.52 -7.92 9.45
N GLY A 25 -11.54 -8.31 8.68
CA GLY A 25 -12.62 -9.19 9.15
C GLY A 25 -12.23 -10.66 9.27
N ARG A 26 -11.13 -11.08 8.65
CA ARG A 26 -10.64 -12.47 8.70
C ARG A 26 -10.12 -12.85 10.11
N PRO A 27 -10.26 -14.12 10.54
CA PRO A 27 -9.67 -14.60 11.80
C PRO A 27 -8.16 -14.35 11.88
N ASP A 28 -7.45 -14.60 10.79
CA ASP A 28 -6.02 -14.36 10.54
C ASP A 28 -5.75 -13.02 9.83
N GLY A 29 -6.71 -12.09 9.92
CA GLY A 29 -6.69 -10.81 9.22
C GLY A 29 -5.62 -9.83 9.71
N LEU A 30 -5.45 -8.75 8.94
CA LEU A 30 -4.56 -7.64 9.25
C LEU A 30 -4.92 -7.04 10.62
N ARG A 31 -3.97 -7.08 11.55
CA ARG A 31 -4.11 -6.48 12.88
C ARG A 31 -3.41 -5.13 12.94
N VAL A 32 -4.10 -4.13 13.49
CA VAL A 32 -3.52 -2.83 13.81
C VAL A 32 -3.37 -2.73 15.32
N THR A 33 -2.15 -2.56 15.80
CA THR A 33 -1.88 -2.36 17.23
C THR A 33 -2.52 -1.06 17.70
N ARG A 34 -3.16 -1.08 18.88
CA ARG A 34 -3.81 0.10 19.45
C ARG A 34 -2.81 1.25 19.59
N GLY A 35 -3.18 2.44 19.08
CA GLY A 35 -2.32 3.63 19.07
C GLY A 35 -1.34 3.69 17.90
N CYS A 36 -1.27 2.65 17.05
CA CYS A 36 -0.52 2.66 15.81
C CYS A 36 -1.44 2.87 14.61
N TYR A 37 -0.88 3.42 13.52
CA TYR A 37 -1.62 3.68 12.29
C TYR A 37 -0.79 3.24 11.08
N TYR A 38 -1.43 2.58 10.12
CA TYR A 38 -0.88 2.31 8.81
C TYR A 38 -1.18 3.46 7.84
N LEU A 39 -0.20 3.81 7.01
CA LEU A 39 -0.40 4.74 5.91
C LEU A 39 -1.06 3.99 4.74
N VAL A 40 -2.17 4.52 4.23
CA VAL A 40 -2.95 3.93 3.13
C VAL A 40 -3.08 4.90 1.96
N ASP A 41 -3.55 4.38 0.81
CA ASP A 41 -3.86 5.22 -0.34
C ASP A 41 -5.02 6.18 -0.10
N SER A 42 -5.07 7.22 -0.93
CA SER A 42 -6.22 8.08 -1.18
C SER A 42 -7.50 7.32 -1.56
N GLY A 43 -7.39 6.11 -2.10
CA GLY A 43 -8.51 5.19 -2.37
C GLY A 43 -9.18 4.63 -1.11
N TYR A 44 -8.49 4.67 0.04
CA TYR A 44 -9.04 4.25 1.33
C TYR A 44 -9.60 5.44 2.11
N CYS A 45 -10.64 5.16 2.90
CA CYS A 45 -11.17 6.12 3.86
C CYS A 45 -10.28 6.20 5.11
N ASN A 46 -10.17 7.39 5.71
CA ASN A 46 -9.58 7.53 7.03
C ASN A 46 -10.43 6.78 8.07
N ALA A 47 -9.77 5.99 8.92
CA ALA A 47 -10.41 5.21 9.98
C ALA A 47 -9.41 5.01 11.13
N GLU A 48 -9.89 4.53 12.28
CA GLU A 48 -8.97 4.13 13.35
C GLU A 48 -7.98 3.08 12.84
N GLY A 49 -6.69 3.33 13.04
CA GLY A 49 -5.61 2.47 12.54
C GLY A 49 -5.18 2.70 11.09
N PHE A 50 -5.86 3.55 10.30
CA PHE A 50 -5.54 3.79 8.89
C PHE A 50 -5.60 5.27 8.51
N LEU A 51 -4.50 5.78 7.95
CA LEU A 51 -4.36 7.19 7.56
C LEU A 51 -4.17 7.35 6.05
N SER A 52 -5.19 7.88 5.40
CA SER A 52 -5.15 8.32 4.01
C SER A 52 -4.79 9.81 3.91
N PRO A 53 -4.19 10.26 2.81
CA PRO A 53 -3.84 11.66 2.63
C PRO A 53 -5.09 12.55 2.58
N PHE A 54 -4.94 13.82 2.98
CA PHE A 54 -5.98 14.83 2.82
C PHE A 54 -6.27 15.05 1.34
N ARG A 55 -7.52 14.86 0.94
CA ARG A 55 -7.98 15.09 -0.45
C ARG A 55 -8.06 16.58 -0.76
N GLY A 56 -7.83 16.95 -2.02
CA GLY A 56 -7.89 18.33 -2.48
C GLY A 56 -6.73 19.22 -2.01
N GLN A 57 -5.70 18.63 -1.39
CA GLN A 57 -4.46 19.30 -1.01
C GLN A 57 -3.29 18.75 -1.84
N ARG A 58 -2.21 19.52 -2.00
CA ARG A 58 -0.98 19.05 -2.66
C ARG A 58 -0.46 17.77 -1.98
N TYR A 59 0.09 16.84 -2.75
CA TYR A 59 0.49 15.52 -2.25
C TYR A 59 1.79 15.00 -2.86
N HIS A 60 2.03 15.21 -4.15
CA HIS A 60 3.23 14.72 -4.81
C HIS A 60 4.46 15.50 -4.34
N LEU A 61 5.56 14.80 -4.05
CA LEU A 61 6.78 15.43 -3.53
C LEU A 61 7.35 16.51 -4.44
N ASN A 62 7.14 16.39 -5.75
CA ASN A 62 7.57 17.37 -6.74
C ASN A 62 6.86 18.72 -6.57
N GLU A 63 5.62 18.74 -6.07
CA GLU A 63 4.86 19.97 -5.81
C GLU A 63 5.40 20.79 -4.62
N PHE A 64 6.30 20.19 -3.84
CA PHE A 64 6.96 20.81 -2.69
C PHE A 64 8.43 21.16 -2.95
N GLN A 65 8.95 20.93 -4.15
CA GLN A 65 10.31 21.36 -4.51
C GLN A 65 10.35 22.89 -4.59
N GLY A 66 11.21 23.52 -3.79
CA GLY A 66 11.31 24.99 -3.71
C GLY A 66 10.18 25.69 -2.96
N HIS A 67 9.09 24.99 -2.62
CA HIS A 67 7.92 25.57 -1.95
C HIS A 67 7.55 24.79 -0.70
N ARG A 68 7.59 25.47 0.46
CA ARG A 68 7.17 24.87 1.73
C ARG A 68 5.65 24.61 1.73
N PRO A 69 5.18 23.58 2.47
CA PRO A 69 3.77 23.40 2.76
C PRO A 69 3.19 24.67 3.42
N ARG A 70 2.01 25.09 2.97
CA ARG A 70 1.32 26.29 3.46
C ARG A 70 0.37 25.98 4.60
N THR A 71 -0.16 24.76 4.64
CA THR A 71 -1.13 24.31 5.64
C THR A 71 -0.61 23.07 6.38
N ALA A 72 -1.19 22.81 7.56
CA ALA A 72 -0.91 21.57 8.31
C ALA A 72 -1.28 20.31 7.49
N GLN A 73 -2.34 20.39 6.68
CA GLN A 73 -2.77 19.28 5.81
C GLN A 73 -1.77 19.02 4.69
N GLU A 74 -1.25 20.06 4.03
CA GLU A 74 -0.17 19.92 3.05
C GLU A 74 1.11 19.37 3.69
N TYR A 75 1.43 19.82 4.92
CA TYR A 75 2.58 19.30 5.64
C TYR A 75 2.43 17.81 5.95
N PHE A 76 1.25 17.39 6.41
CA PHE A 76 0.91 16.00 6.60
C PHE A 76 1.04 15.21 5.29
N ASN A 77 0.42 15.66 4.20
CA ASN A 77 0.48 15.00 2.90
C ASN A 77 1.91 14.87 2.38
N MET A 78 2.74 15.90 2.52
CA MET A 78 4.16 15.85 2.17
C MET A 78 4.88 14.74 2.97
N LYS A 79 4.63 14.64 4.28
CA LYS A 79 5.25 13.59 5.12
C LYS A 79 4.73 12.20 4.78
N HIS A 80 3.42 12.07 4.58
CA HIS A 80 2.76 10.84 4.12
C HIS A 80 3.38 10.35 2.81
N SER A 81 3.46 11.23 1.79
CA SER A 81 4.06 10.97 0.49
C SER A 81 5.55 10.56 0.58
N LYS A 82 6.33 11.19 1.47
CA LYS A 82 7.73 10.79 1.72
C LYS A 82 7.84 9.37 2.28
N ALA A 83 7.00 9.03 3.25
CA ALA A 83 6.97 7.69 3.82
C ALA A 83 6.50 6.67 2.78
N ARG A 84 5.50 7.03 1.98
CA ARG A 84 4.95 6.15 0.94
C ARG A 84 5.94 5.83 -0.16
N ASN A 85 6.82 6.77 -0.53
CA ASN A 85 7.90 6.52 -1.47
C ASN A 85 8.81 5.36 -0.99
N VAL A 86 9.08 5.23 0.31
CA VAL A 86 9.82 4.08 0.85
C VAL A 86 9.06 2.77 0.64
N ILE A 87 7.74 2.78 0.81
CA ILE A 87 6.86 1.63 0.58
C ILE A 87 6.87 1.23 -0.91
N GLU A 88 6.68 2.19 -1.81
CA GLU A 88 6.67 1.98 -3.25
C GLU A 88 8.02 1.44 -3.76
N ARG A 89 9.13 1.97 -3.24
CA ARG A 89 10.47 1.45 -3.52
C ARG A 89 10.64 -0.01 -3.08
N CYS A 90 10.05 -0.41 -1.96
CA CYS A 90 10.07 -1.81 -1.52
C CYS A 90 9.36 -2.73 -2.53
N PHE A 91 8.18 -2.32 -3.01
CA PHE A 91 7.48 -3.06 -4.07
C PHE A 91 8.26 -3.07 -5.38
N GLY A 92 8.92 -1.96 -5.73
CA GLY A 92 9.81 -1.89 -6.89
C GLY A 92 10.97 -2.88 -6.81
N LEU A 93 11.62 -2.98 -5.64
CA LEU A 93 12.69 -3.96 -5.38
C LEU A 93 12.19 -5.40 -5.44
N LEU A 94 11.00 -5.68 -4.89
CA LEU A 94 10.36 -6.99 -5.01
C LEU A 94 10.18 -7.40 -6.47
N LYS A 95 9.57 -6.53 -7.29
CA LYS A 95 9.36 -6.77 -8.73
C LYS A 95 10.69 -6.88 -9.50
N GLY A 96 11.70 -6.09 -9.12
CA GLY A 96 13.03 -6.14 -9.73
C GLY A 96 13.77 -7.45 -9.47
N ARG A 97 13.68 -7.98 -8.23
CA ARG A 97 14.28 -9.29 -7.87
C ARG A 97 13.48 -10.47 -8.45
N ARG A 98 12.16 -10.35 -8.48
CA ARG A 98 11.24 -11.39 -8.97
C ARG A 98 10.62 -10.93 -10.28
N LYS A 99 11.38 -11.00 -11.37
CA LYS A 99 10.97 -10.53 -12.71
C LYS A 99 9.64 -11.11 -13.20
N ILE A 100 9.21 -12.27 -12.68
CA ILE A 100 7.89 -12.86 -12.93
C ILE A 100 6.73 -11.93 -12.53
N LEU A 101 6.95 -11.01 -11.58
CA LEU A 101 5.98 -10.00 -11.16
C LEU A 101 6.04 -8.70 -11.97
N ALA A 102 7.01 -8.57 -12.89
CA ALA A 102 7.24 -7.35 -13.67
C ALA A 102 6.47 -7.33 -14.99
N SER A 103 5.95 -8.47 -15.46
CA SER A 103 5.18 -8.61 -16.68
C SER A 103 3.82 -9.27 -16.42
N PRO A 104 2.81 -9.05 -17.28
CA PRO A 104 1.57 -9.80 -17.24
C PRO A 104 1.84 -11.31 -17.21
N SER A 105 1.07 -12.02 -16.39
CA SER A 105 1.14 -13.47 -16.31
C SER A 105 -0.02 -14.10 -17.05
N PHE A 106 0.26 -15.20 -17.76
CA PHE A 106 -0.75 -16.04 -18.42
C PHE A 106 -1.10 -17.28 -17.57
N PHE A 107 -0.59 -17.36 -16.34
CA PHE A 107 -0.95 -18.45 -15.43
C PHE A 107 -2.40 -18.29 -14.94
N PRO A 108 -3.08 -19.40 -14.58
CA PRO A 108 -4.35 -19.32 -13.87
C PRO A 108 -4.24 -18.45 -12.61
N ILE A 109 -5.35 -17.80 -12.22
CA ILE A 109 -5.38 -16.86 -11.08
C ILE A 109 -4.84 -17.51 -9.80
N GLU A 110 -5.21 -18.77 -9.53
CA GLU A 110 -4.73 -19.52 -8.37
C GLU A 110 -3.20 -19.64 -8.34
N THR A 111 -2.58 -19.90 -9.50
CA THR A 111 -1.12 -19.94 -9.62
C THR A 111 -0.49 -18.57 -9.43
N GLN A 112 -1.11 -17.51 -9.96
CA GLN A 112 -0.62 -16.14 -9.77
C GLN A 112 -0.64 -15.73 -8.29
N VAL A 113 -1.68 -16.12 -7.56
CA VAL A 113 -1.79 -15.93 -6.11
C VAL A 113 -0.62 -16.59 -5.38
N CYS A 114 -0.33 -17.86 -5.69
CA CYS A 114 0.81 -18.59 -5.11
C CYS A 114 2.16 -17.93 -5.44
N ILE A 115 2.35 -17.49 -6.68
CA ILE A 115 3.57 -16.78 -7.11
C ILE A 115 3.76 -15.50 -6.30
N LEU A 116 2.70 -14.72 -6.10
CA LEU A 116 2.77 -13.46 -5.35
C LEU A 116 3.12 -13.70 -3.88
N LEU A 117 2.47 -14.67 -3.22
CA LEU A 117 2.78 -15.06 -1.84
C LEU A 117 4.22 -15.56 -1.69
N ALA A 118 4.63 -16.51 -2.52
CA ALA A 118 5.99 -17.04 -2.51
C ALA A 118 7.03 -15.94 -2.75
N SER A 119 6.74 -15.00 -3.64
CA SER A 119 7.65 -13.87 -3.92
C SER A 119 7.81 -12.94 -2.72
N CYS A 120 6.73 -12.62 -2.00
CA CYS A 120 6.78 -11.81 -0.78
C CYS A 120 7.54 -12.54 0.34
N LEU A 121 7.26 -13.83 0.55
CA LEU A 121 7.93 -14.66 1.56
C LEU A 121 9.44 -14.76 1.30
N LEU A 122 9.84 -15.02 0.06
CA LEU A 122 11.25 -15.14 -0.34
C LEU A 122 11.96 -13.77 -0.51
N HIS A 123 11.26 -12.65 -0.34
CA HIS A 123 11.87 -11.32 -0.37
C HIS A 123 12.30 -10.84 1.01
N ASN A 124 11.53 -11.20 2.03
CA ASN A 124 11.82 -10.94 3.43
C ASN A 124 13.17 -11.55 3.84
#